data_AF-A0AAU9TZJ6-F1
#
_entry.id   AF-A0AAU9TZJ6-F1
#
_cell.length_a   1.000
_cell.length_b   1.000
_cell.length_c   1.000
_cell.angle_alpha   90.00
_cell.angle_beta   90.00
_cell.angle_gamma   90.00
#
_symmetry.space_group_name_H-M   'P 1'
#
loop_
_entity.id
_entity.type
_entity.pdbx_description
1 polymer ?
#
loop_
_entity_poly.entity_id
_entity_poly.type
_entity_poly.pdbx_seq_one_letter_code
_entity_poly.pdbx_strand_id
1 'polypeptide(L)'
;MAFCKKDLKDKSSCLCINTTKTDVAKSYERISDFYAGKSVFITGATGFLGKVLIERLLSTCTDIGSIYVLIRSKGGMNLEQRLQKITDASLFDKLKSLKPDTIKKIIPIEGDLSKPGLDISISDEQRLIDNVSI
;
A
#
# COMPACT_ATOMS: atom_id res chain seq x y z
N MET A 1 10.41 -38.80 41.46
CA MET A 1 11.46 -38.43 40.48
C MET A 1 10.98 -38.90 39.11
N ALA A 2 10.56 -37.98 38.24
CA ALA A 2 10.13 -38.29 36.88
C ALA A 2 10.46 -37.12 35.94
N PHE A 3 10.98 -37.48 34.77
CA PHE A 3 11.27 -36.66 33.60
C PHE A 3 9.97 -36.38 32.81
N CYS A 4 9.76 -35.18 32.22
CA CYS A 4 8.99 -35.04 30.97
C CYS A 4 9.19 -33.67 30.28
N LYS A 5 9.11 -33.69 28.94
CA LYS A 5 9.38 -32.64 27.94
C LYS A 5 8.21 -31.64 27.73
N LYS A 6 8.51 -30.55 26.99
CA LYS A 6 7.66 -29.80 26.04
C LYS A 6 6.53 -28.91 26.63
N ASP A 7 6.52 -27.61 26.33
CA ASP A 7 5.81 -27.06 25.17
C ASP A 7 5.80 -25.52 25.11
N LEU A 8 5.84 -25.08 23.86
CA LEU A 8 5.46 -23.80 23.28
C LEU A 8 4.10 -23.29 23.82
N LYS A 9 3.99 -22.03 24.27
CA LYS A 9 2.86 -21.10 24.01
C LYS A 9 2.99 -19.76 24.74
N ASP A 10 3.12 -18.72 23.91
CA ASP A 10 2.35 -17.47 23.96
C ASP A 10 1.86 -16.97 25.32
N LYS A 11 2.41 -15.84 25.78
CA LYS A 11 1.74 -14.81 26.58
C LYS A 11 2.61 -13.54 26.56
N SER A 12 2.58 -12.80 25.45
CA SER A 12 2.86 -11.35 25.50
C SER A 12 1.61 -10.55 25.93
N SER A 13 0.83 -11.13 26.86
CA SER A 13 -0.14 -10.41 27.67
C SER A 13 0.57 -9.89 28.91
N CYS A 14 1.28 -8.80 28.76
CA CYS A 14 1.62 -7.95 29.89
C CYS A 14 1.40 -6.52 29.47
N LEU A 15 0.25 -5.97 29.83
CA LEU A 15 0.10 -4.54 29.96
C LEU A 15 -0.61 -4.24 31.29
N CYS A 16 0.15 -4.37 32.37
CA CYS A 16 -0.14 -3.68 33.61
C CYS A 16 0.39 -2.25 33.46
N ILE A 17 -0.42 -1.32 32.97
CA ILE A 17 -0.12 0.12 33.07
C ILE A 17 -0.97 0.74 34.17
N ASN A 18 -0.39 0.84 35.36
CA ASN A 18 -0.83 1.81 36.37
C ASN A 18 0.03 3.06 36.19
N THR A 19 -0.55 4.13 35.63
CA THR A 19 0.12 5.43 35.56
C THR A 19 -0.83 6.53 36.00
N THR A 20 -0.65 7.00 37.24
CA THR A 20 -1.19 8.28 37.73
C THR A 20 -0.20 9.39 37.38
N LYS A 21 -0.39 10.08 36.25
CA LYS A 21 0.01 11.49 36.06
C LYS A 21 -0.43 11.98 34.68
N THR A 22 -1.03 13.16 34.70
CA THR A 22 -1.61 13.88 33.56
C THR A 22 -0.50 14.44 32.68
N ASP A 23 -0.17 13.73 31.60
CA ASP A 23 0.52 14.27 30.42
C ASP A 23 -0.13 13.62 29.20
N VAL A 24 -0.69 14.40 28.27
CA VAL A 24 -1.33 13.86 27.06
C VAL A 24 -0.23 13.28 26.18
N ALA A 25 0.09 12.01 26.39
CA ALA A 25 1.03 11.25 25.56
C ALA A 25 0.44 11.13 24.15
N LYS A 26 1.05 11.81 23.18
CA LYS A 26 0.67 11.71 21.77
C LYS A 26 1.03 10.31 21.27
N SER A 27 0.05 9.40 21.27
CA SER A 27 0.20 8.04 20.74
C SER A 27 0.21 8.09 19.21
N TYR A 28 1.31 7.67 18.60
CA TYR A 28 1.38 7.50 17.15
C TYR A 28 0.89 6.10 16.76
N GLU A 29 -0.05 6.04 15.82
CA GLU A 29 -0.52 4.79 15.22
C GLU A 29 0.59 4.17 14.34
N ARG A 30 0.65 2.84 14.26
CA ARG A 30 1.56 2.17 13.32
C ARG A 30 1.11 2.45 11.88
N ILE A 31 2.06 2.64 10.98
CA ILE A 31 1.79 2.90 9.56
C ILE A 31 0.91 1.79 8.95
N SER A 32 1.17 0.53 9.30
CA SER A 32 0.35 -0.62 8.85
C SER A 32 -1.11 -0.50 9.26
N ASP A 33 -1.35 -0.07 10.49
CA ASP A 33 -2.67 0.02 11.11
C ASP A 33 -3.42 1.20 10.45
N PHE A 34 -2.71 2.32 10.21
CA PHE A 34 -3.27 3.47 9.51
C PHE A 34 -3.73 3.14 8.09
N TYR A 35 -2.99 2.33 7.32
CA TYR A 35 -3.35 1.98 5.94
C TYR A 35 -4.26 0.76 5.81
N ALA A 36 -4.60 0.07 6.91
CA ALA A 36 -5.46 -1.10 6.87
C ALA A 36 -6.85 -0.74 6.31
N GLY A 37 -7.30 -1.50 5.31
CA GLY A 37 -8.58 -1.30 4.60
C GLY A 37 -8.66 -0.04 3.73
N LYS A 38 -7.67 0.86 3.77
CA LYS A 38 -7.66 2.10 3.01
C LYS A 38 -7.14 1.88 1.60
N SER A 39 -7.70 2.61 0.65
CA SER A 39 -7.13 2.70 -0.70
C SER A 39 -6.42 4.04 -0.90
N VAL A 40 -5.35 4.03 -1.68
CA VAL A 40 -4.45 5.18 -1.84
C VAL A 40 -4.37 5.55 -3.32
N PHE A 41 -4.45 6.84 -3.65
CA PHE A 41 -4.19 7.32 -5.00
C PHE A 41 -2.80 7.96 -5.11
N ILE A 42 -1.94 7.37 -5.94
CA ILE A 42 -0.55 7.79 -6.12
C ILE A 42 -0.35 8.40 -7.50
N THR A 43 0.19 9.61 -7.51
CA THR A 43 0.69 10.26 -8.72
C THR A 43 2.20 10.04 -8.84
N GLY A 44 2.74 10.09 -10.06
CA GLY A 44 4.19 9.88 -10.28
C GLY A 44 4.66 8.43 -10.06
N ALA A 45 3.75 7.45 -10.09
CA ALA A 45 4.03 6.02 -9.88
C ALA A 45 5.09 5.43 -10.83
N THR A 46 5.25 6.01 -12.03
CA THR A 46 6.28 5.59 -13.00
C THR A 46 7.71 5.97 -12.58
N GLY A 47 7.85 6.96 -11.70
CA GLY A 47 9.15 7.40 -11.18
C GLY A 47 9.72 6.44 -10.13
N PHE A 48 11.02 6.53 -9.86
CA PHE A 48 11.69 5.64 -8.90
C PHE A 48 11.04 5.67 -7.51
N LEU A 49 10.83 6.85 -6.94
CA LEU A 49 10.22 6.99 -5.62
C LEU A 49 8.79 6.45 -5.57
N GLY A 50 8.00 6.67 -6.62
CA GLY A 50 6.64 6.12 -6.72
C GLY A 50 6.64 4.60 -6.68
N LYS A 51 7.54 3.94 -7.42
CA LYS A 51 7.69 2.48 -7.39
C LYS A 51 8.10 1.97 -6.00
N VAL A 52 9.04 2.64 -5.36
CA VAL A 52 9.47 2.29 -3.99
C VAL A 52 8.32 2.44 -3.01
N LEU A 53 7.53 3.52 -3.09
CA LEU A 53 6.37 3.73 -2.23
C LEU A 53 5.34 2.61 -2.42
N ILE A 54 5.01 2.26 -3.67
CA ILE A 54 4.08 1.17 -3.98
C ILE A 54 4.57 -0.16 -3.39
N GLU A 55 5.84 -0.52 -3.61
CA GLU A 55 6.40 -1.75 -3.02
C GLU A 55 6.33 -1.73 -1.50
N ARG A 56 6.67 -0.62 -0.87
CA ARG A 56 6.66 -0.49 0.59
C ARG A 56 5.25 -0.64 1.17
N LEU A 57 4.27 -0.01 0.55
CA LEU A 57 2.87 -0.15 0.96
C LEU A 57 2.41 -1.61 0.83
N LEU A 58 2.68 -2.27 -0.29
CA LEU A 58 2.27 -3.68 -0.49
C LEU A 58 3.05 -4.67 0.40
N SER A 59 4.30 -4.36 0.71
CA SER A 59 5.21 -5.22 1.48
C SER A 59 4.91 -5.14 2.99
N THR A 60 4.70 -3.92 3.51
CA THR A 60 4.50 -3.64 4.94
C THR A 60 3.04 -3.58 5.35
N CYS A 61 2.14 -3.04 4.52
CA CYS A 61 0.73 -2.88 4.83
C CYS A 61 -0.07 -3.99 4.15
N THR A 62 -0.08 -5.20 4.72
CA THR A 62 -0.74 -6.38 4.10
C THR A 62 -2.23 -6.17 3.86
N ASP A 63 -2.86 -5.41 4.76
CA ASP A 63 -4.31 -5.21 4.79
C ASP A 63 -4.72 -3.94 4.03
N ILE A 64 -3.79 -3.30 3.30
CA ILE A 64 -4.13 -2.18 2.41
C ILE A 64 -5.16 -2.62 1.38
N GLY A 65 -6.10 -1.73 1.04
CA GLY A 65 -7.12 -1.94 0.03
C GLY A 65 -6.53 -1.96 -1.38
N SER A 66 -6.80 -0.91 -2.15
CA SER A 66 -6.28 -0.76 -3.52
C SER A 66 -5.28 0.40 -3.61
N ILE A 67 -4.28 0.26 -4.48
CA ILE A 67 -3.35 1.34 -4.81
C ILE A 67 -3.66 1.79 -6.23
N TYR A 68 -4.37 2.90 -6.34
CA TYR A 68 -4.67 3.55 -7.60
C TYR A 68 -3.44 4.34 -8.06
N VAL A 69 -3.02 4.15 -9.31
CA VAL A 69 -1.82 4.82 -9.84
C VAL A 69 -2.15 5.61 -11.08
N LEU A 70 -1.89 6.92 -11.06
CA LEU A 70 -2.03 7.75 -12.26
C LEU A 70 -0.88 7.45 -13.23
N ILE A 71 -1.24 6.99 -14.42
CA ILE A 71 -0.31 6.66 -15.50
C ILE A 71 -0.60 7.57 -16.69
N ARG A 72 0.42 8.32 -17.08
CA ARG A 72 0.36 9.20 -18.25
C ARG A 72 0.52 8.44 -19.56
N SER A 73 -0.42 8.64 -20.47
CA SER A 73 -0.35 8.20 -21.88
C SER A 73 0.64 9.08 -22.64
N LYS A 74 1.91 8.66 -22.69
CA LYS A 74 2.96 9.36 -23.44
C LYS A 74 3.89 8.36 -24.10
N GLY A 75 4.44 8.72 -25.26
CA GLY A 75 5.51 7.95 -25.91
C GLY A 75 5.06 6.62 -26.50
N GLY A 76 3.81 6.54 -27.00
CA GLY A 76 3.30 5.39 -27.76
C GLY A 76 3.07 4.11 -26.95
N MET A 77 3.20 4.15 -25.62
CA MET A 77 2.91 3.01 -24.75
C MET A 77 1.50 3.11 -24.19
N ASN A 78 0.78 2.00 -24.21
CA ASN A 78 -0.54 1.90 -23.61
C ASN A 78 -0.45 1.76 -22.07
N LEU A 79 -1.59 1.82 -21.40
CA LEU A 79 -1.72 1.74 -19.95
C LEU A 79 -1.09 0.47 -19.36
N GLU A 80 -1.37 -0.69 -19.97
CA GLU A 80 -0.90 -2.00 -19.53
C GLU A 80 0.63 -2.12 -19.62
N GLN A 81 1.22 -1.68 -20.73
CA GLN A 81 2.68 -1.70 -20.91
C GLN A 81 3.40 -0.83 -19.87
N ARG A 82 2.80 0.31 -19.50
CA ARG A 82 3.36 1.19 -18.47
C ARG A 82 3.20 0.59 -17.07
N LEU A 83 2.06 -0.04 -16.79
CA LEU A 83 1.85 -0.79 -15.55
C LEU A 83 2.88 -1.94 -15.44
N GLN A 84 3.07 -2.70 -16.52
CA GLN A 84 4.05 -3.77 -16.57
C GLN A 84 5.47 -3.25 -16.27
N LYS A 85 5.87 -2.10 -16.84
CA LYS A 85 7.17 -1.47 -16.51
C LYS A 85 7.31 -1.02 -15.06
N ILE A 86 6.21 -0.79 -14.35
CA ILE A 86 6.24 -0.53 -12.91
C ILE A 86 6.54 -1.86 -12.20
N THR A 87 5.76 -2.90 -12.45
CA THR A 87 5.82 -4.19 -11.76
C THR A 87 7.02 -5.07 -12.13
N ASP A 88 7.64 -4.84 -13.30
CA ASP A 88 8.84 -5.55 -13.77
C ASP A 88 10.14 -4.95 -13.20
N ALA A 89 10.07 -3.85 -12.45
CA ALA A 89 11.24 -3.35 -11.75
C ALA A 89 11.70 -4.36 -10.70
N SER A 90 13.02 -4.58 -10.60
CA SER A 90 13.62 -5.60 -9.72
C SER A 90 13.26 -5.46 -8.24
N LEU A 91 12.87 -4.26 -7.82
CA LEU A 91 12.37 -4.00 -6.46
C LEU A 91 11.10 -4.80 -6.12
N PHE A 92 10.30 -5.18 -7.12
CA PHE A 92 9.11 -6.01 -6.93
C PHE A 92 9.40 -7.52 -6.92
N ASP A 93 10.61 -7.98 -7.24
CA ASP A 93 10.88 -9.41 -7.43
C ASP A 93 10.66 -10.22 -6.15
N LYS A 94 11.10 -9.69 -5.00
CA LYS A 94 10.85 -10.31 -3.70
C LYS A 94 9.35 -10.33 -3.37
N LEU A 95 8.63 -9.25 -3.66
CA LEU A 95 7.20 -9.16 -3.40
C LEU A 95 6.42 -10.16 -4.27
N LYS A 96 6.75 -10.25 -5.57
CA LYS A 96 6.16 -11.22 -6.52
C LYS A 96 6.44 -12.66 -6.10
N SER A 97 7.65 -12.95 -5.60
CA SER A 97 8.01 -14.29 -5.12
C SER A 97 7.27 -14.70 -3.85
N LEU A 98 7.10 -13.78 -2.88
CA LEU A 98 6.51 -14.10 -1.58
C LEU A 98 4.98 -13.98 -1.56
N LYS A 99 4.43 -13.01 -2.31
CA LYS A 99 3.01 -12.60 -2.27
C LYS A 99 2.54 -12.15 -3.66
N PRO A 100 2.49 -13.03 -4.67
CA PRO A 100 2.21 -12.66 -6.07
C PRO A 100 0.86 -11.92 -6.23
N ASP A 101 -0.15 -12.29 -5.44
CA ASP A 101 -1.48 -11.68 -5.52
C ASP A 101 -1.52 -10.20 -5.10
N THR A 102 -0.52 -9.72 -4.34
CA THR A 102 -0.49 -8.32 -3.91
C THR A 102 -0.34 -7.33 -5.06
N ILE A 103 0.25 -7.76 -6.18
CA ILE A 103 0.38 -6.94 -7.39
C ILE A 103 -1.00 -6.59 -7.99
N LYS A 104 -2.00 -7.46 -7.81
CA LYS A 104 -3.38 -7.22 -8.29
C LYS A 104 -4.07 -6.06 -7.58
N LYS A 105 -3.53 -5.60 -6.44
CA LYS A 105 -4.01 -4.41 -5.72
C LYS A 105 -3.62 -3.10 -6.43
N ILE A 106 -2.73 -3.14 -7.41
CA ILE A 106 -2.34 -1.95 -8.20
C ILE A 106 -3.35 -1.76 -9.32
N ILE A 107 -4.05 -0.63 -9.31
CA ILE A 107 -5.10 -0.29 -10.26
C ILE A 107 -4.64 0.93 -11.08
N PRO A 108 -4.35 0.78 -12.38
CA PRO A 108 -3.92 1.89 -13.20
C PRO A 108 -5.09 2.81 -13.54
N ILE A 109 -4.86 4.12 -13.50
CA ILE A 109 -5.78 5.17 -13.97
C ILE A 109 -5.05 5.97 -15.04
N GLU A 110 -5.64 6.05 -16.23
CA GLU A 110 -5.06 6.82 -17.33
C GLU A 110 -5.32 8.31 -17.14
N GLY A 111 -4.29 9.15 -17.19
CA GLY A 111 -4.46 10.61 -17.13
C GLY A 111 -3.17 11.43 -17.12
N ASP A 112 -3.28 12.74 -17.17
CA ASP A 112 -2.21 13.73 -17.24
C ASP A 112 -2.40 14.87 -16.23
N LEU A 113 -1.47 14.97 -15.27
CA LEU A 113 -1.43 16.03 -14.25
C LEU A 113 -1.37 17.45 -14.82
N SER A 114 -0.92 17.61 -16.07
CA SER A 114 -0.82 18.94 -16.71
C SER A 114 -2.14 19.47 -17.27
N LYS A 115 -3.21 18.66 -17.22
CA LYS A 115 -4.52 19.01 -17.76
C LYS A 115 -5.56 19.17 -16.63
N PRO A 116 -6.63 19.97 -16.86
CA PRO A 116 -7.75 20.07 -15.93
C PRO A 116 -8.36 18.69 -15.66
N GLY A 117 -8.79 18.46 -14.42
CA GLY A 117 -9.40 17.18 -14.03
C GLY A 117 -8.48 15.97 -14.25
N LEU A 118 -7.15 16.17 -14.27
CA LEU A 118 -6.16 15.11 -14.49
C LEU A 118 -6.30 14.37 -15.83
N ASP A 119 -7.12 14.84 -16.78
CA ASP A 119 -7.43 14.13 -18.04
C ASP A 119 -7.93 12.69 -17.85
N ILE A 120 -8.56 12.39 -16.70
CA ILE A 120 -9.11 11.06 -16.41
C ILE A 120 -10.53 10.91 -16.96
N SER A 121 -10.96 9.67 -17.17
CA SER A 121 -12.34 9.39 -17.58
C SER A 121 -13.32 9.70 -16.44
N ILE A 122 -14.56 10.06 -16.76
CA ILE A 122 -15.62 10.29 -15.75
C ILE A 122 -15.84 9.04 -14.89
N SER A 123 -15.76 7.85 -15.49
CA SER A 123 -15.85 6.58 -14.76
C SER A 123 -14.70 6.37 -13.77
N ASP A 124 -13.48 6.74 -14.15
CA ASP A 124 -12.32 6.65 -13.25
C ASP A 124 -12.37 7.72 -12.16
N GLU A 125 -12.83 8.93 -12.48
CA GLU A 125 -13.06 9.99 -11.51
C GLU A 125 -14.04 9.52 -10.43
N GLN A 126 -15.20 9.00 -10.83
CA GLN A 126 -16.19 8.46 -9.87
C GLN A 126 -15.60 7.30 -9.05
N ARG A 127 -14.87 6.40 -9.71
CA ARG A 127 -14.19 5.29 -9.03
C ARG A 127 -13.21 5.78 -7.97
N LEU A 128 -12.44 6.84 -8.25
CA LEU A 128 -11.51 7.42 -7.28
C LEU A 128 -12.28 8.07 -6.12
N ILE A 129 -13.32 8.85 -6.40
CA ILE A 129 -14.18 9.48 -5.39
C ILE A 129 -14.75 8.45 -4.43
N ASP A 130 -15.24 7.31 -4.96
CA ASP A 130 -15.94 6.31 -4.16
C ASP A 130 -15.01 5.44 -3.30
N ASN A 131 -13.75 5.25 -3.73
CA ASN A 131 -12.90 4.21 -3.15
C ASN A 131 -11.62 4.72 -2.49
N VAL A 132 -11.12 5.90 -2.87
CA VAL A 132 -9.84 6.42 -2.37
C VAL A 132 -10.03 7.03 -0.98
N SER A 133 -9.17 6.62 -0.05
CA SER A 133 -9.14 7.14 1.31
C SER A 133 -8.01 8.12 1.57
N ILE A 134 -6.93 8.04 0.78
CA ILE A 134 -5.67 8.80 0.92
C ILE A 134 -5.19 9.30 -0.44
#